data_AF-A0A3D0TIN3-F1
#
_entry.id   AF-A0A3D0TIN3-F1
#
_cell.length_a   1.000
_cell.length_b   1.000
_cell.length_c   1.000
_cell.angle_alpha   90.00
_cell.angle_beta   90.00
_cell.angle_gamma   90.00
#
_symmetry.space_group_name_H-M   'P 1'
#
loop_
_entity.id
_entity.type
_entity.pdbx_description
1 polymer ?
#
loop_
_entity_poly.entity_id
_entity_poly.type
_entity_poly.pdbx_seq_one_letter_code
_entity_poly.pdbx_strand_id
1 'polypeptide(L)' 'MLDKIGTLLGMLMGVSLVIFGIIWPDHLSNYYMYQFREFELSLEALKVSQAPIEEIQALKASFKMFQESW' A
#
# COMPACT_ATOMS: atom_id res chain seq x y z
N MET A 1 -22.80 36.96 2.00
CA MET A 1 -21.41 36.50 1.69
C MET A 1 -21.00 35.33 2.58
N LEU A 2 -21.42 35.30 3.85
CA LEU A 2 -21.18 34.19 4.80
C LEU A 2 -21.65 32.82 4.29
N ASP A 3 -22.84 32.72 3.70
CA ASP A 3 -23.37 31.45 3.15
C ASP A 3 -22.46 30.82 2.10
N LYS A 4 -21.85 31.62 1.21
CA LYS A 4 -20.96 31.11 0.16
C LYS A 4 -19.68 30.48 0.73
N ILE A 5 -19.19 31.02 1.85
CA ILE A 5 -18.01 30.49 2.56
C ILE A 5 -18.37 29.19 3.26
N GLY A 6 -19.53 29.13 3.93
CA GLY A 6 -20.03 27.90 4.56
C GLY A 6 -20.22 26.77 3.57
N THR A 7 -20.82 27.05 2.40
CA THR A 7 -20.98 26.05 1.32
C THR A 7 -19.63 25.57 0.79
N LEU A 8 -18.67 26.48 0.55
CA LEU A 8 -17.33 26.11 0.08
C LEU A 8 -16.61 25.21 1.10
N LEU A 9 -16.68 25.58 2.38
CA LEU A 9 -16.03 24.82 3.45
C LEU A 9 -16.67 23.43 3.62
N GLY A 10 -18.00 23.35 3.56
CA GLY A 10 -18.72 22.08 3.57
C GLY A 10 -18.34 21.18 2.39
N MET A 11 -18.18 21.76 1.19
CA MET A 11 -17.73 21.02 0.01
C MET A 11 -16.30 20.50 0.18
N LEU A 12 -15.37 21.33 0.65
CA LEU A 12 -13.98 20.93 0.88
C LEU A 12 -13.88 19.81 1.93
N MET A 13 -14.66 19.90 3.00
CA MET A 13 -14.75 18.85 4.02
C MET A 13 -15.32 17.55 3.43
N GLY A 14 -16.38 17.64 2.63
CA GLY A 14 -16.96 16.47 1.95
C GLY A 14 -15.96 15.78 1.01
N VAL A 15 -15.26 16.55 0.18
CA VAL A 15 -14.23 16.01 -0.72
C VAL A 15 -13.08 15.39 0.07
N SER A 16 -12.65 16.03 1.15
CA SER A 16 -11.60 15.50 2.04
C SER A 16 -12.01 14.15 2.63
N LEU A 17 -13.24 14.01 3.10
CA LEU A 17 -13.74 12.75 3.65
C LEU A 17 -13.76 11.63 2.60
N VAL A 18 -14.13 11.92 1.35
CA VAL A 18 -14.11 10.92 0.27
C VAL A 18 -12.68 10.50 -0.06
N ILE A 19 -11.76 11.46 -0.14
CA ILE A 19 -10.35 11.18 -0.46
C ILE A 19 -9.71 10.34 0.65
N PHE A 20 -9.81 10.77 1.91
CA PHE A 20 -9.15 10.10 3.03
C PHE A 20 -9.91 8.87 3.54
N GLY A 21 -11.23 8.80 3.34
CA GLY A 21 -12.05 7.70 3.83
C GLY A 21 -12.20 6.55 2.83
N ILE A 22 -12.05 6.81 1.53
CA ILE A 22 -12.29 5.81 0.47
C ILE A 22 -11.08 5.68 -0.44
N ILE A 23 -10.70 6.75 -1.13
CA ILE A 23 -9.71 6.67 -2.21
C ILE A 23 -8.33 6.29 -1.68
N TRP A 24 -7.88 6.95 -0.61
CA TRP A 24 -6.56 6.73 -0.04
C TRP A 24 -6.42 5.34 0.61
N PRO A 25 -7.37 4.88 1.46
CA PRO A 25 -7.35 3.51 1.98
C PRO A 25 -7.40 2.45 0.88
N ASP A 26 -8.22 2.65 -0.16
CA ASP A 26 -8.32 1.70 -1.28
C ASP A 26 -7.01 1.63 -2.07
N HIS A 27 -6.41 2.78 -2.39
CA HIS A 27 -5.11 2.83 -3.06
C HIS A 27 -4.02 2.17 -2.23
N LEU A 28 -3.96 2.43 -0.92
CA LEU A 28 -3.01 1.78 -0.02
C LEU A 28 -3.23 0.27 0.00
N SER A 29 -4.47 -0.18 0.17
CA SER A 29 -4.81 -1.61 0.20
C SER A 29 -4.37 -2.32 -1.08
N ASN A 30 -4.66 -1.74 -2.24
CA ASN A 30 -4.24 -2.27 -3.54
C ASN A 30 -2.72 -2.31 -3.68
N TYR A 31 -2.02 -1.26 -3.23
CA TYR A 31 -0.56 -1.23 -3.22
C TYR A 31 0.04 -2.35 -2.35
N TYR A 32 -0.48 -2.57 -1.15
CA TYR A 32 -0.01 -3.68 -0.30
C TYR A 32 -0.24 -5.02 -0.97
N MET A 33 -1.46 -5.27 -1.46
CA MET A 33 -1.79 -6.54 -2.11
C MET A 33 -0.86 -6.82 -3.30
N TYR A 34 -0.53 -5.80 -4.08
CA TYR A 34 0.47 -5.90 -5.14
C TYR A 34 1.85 -6.31 -4.60
N GLN A 35 2.35 -5.66 -3.54
CA GLN A 35 3.64 -5.99 -2.96
C GLN A 35 3.70 -7.40 -2.35
N PHE A 36 2.61 -7.86 -1.72
CA PHE A 36 2.47 -9.26 -1.25
C PHE A 36 2.62 -10.24 -2.42
N ARG A 37 1.90 -9.98 -3.51
CA ARG A 37 1.94 -10.83 -4.71
C ARG A 37 3.33 -10.87 -5.35
N GLU A 38 3.98 -9.73 -5.50
CA GLU A 38 5.33 -9.64 -6.07
C GLU A 38 6.36 -10.40 -5.23
N PHE A 39 6.23 -10.33 -3.90
CA PHE A 39 7.06 -11.13 -3.00
C PHE A 39 6.82 -12.64 -3.17
N GLU A 40 5.57 -13.09 -3.24
CA GLU A 40 5.24 -14.50 -3.45
C GLU A 40 5.81 -15.03 -4.76
N LEU A 41 5.64 -14.27 -5.85
CA LEU A 41 6.20 -14.60 -7.17
C LEU A 41 7.72 -14.67 -7.15
N SER A 42 8.37 -13.70 -6.51
CA SER A 42 9.83 -13.66 -6.37
C SER A 42 10.34 -14.84 -5.55
N LEU A 43 9.65 -15.20 -4.47
CA LEU A 43 9.98 -16.35 -3.64
C LEU A 43 9.82 -17.67 -4.40
N GLU A 44 8.75 -17.80 -5.18
CA GLU A 44 8.51 -18.97 -6.04
C GLU A 44 9.60 -19.09 -7.11
N ALA A 45 9.95 -17.98 -7.77
CA ALA A 45 11.02 -17.96 -8.75
C ALA A 45 12.37 -18.42 -8.16
N LEU A 46 12.75 -17.92 -6.98
CA LEU A 46 13.98 -18.32 -6.28
C LEU A 46 13.98 -19.81 -5.87
N LYS A 47 12.81 -20.35 -5.49
CA LYS A 47 12.67 -21.78 -5.18
C LYS A 47 12.84 -22.63 -6.43
N VAL A 48 12.20 -22.24 -7.54
CA VAL A 48 12.29 -22.95 -8.83
C VAL A 48 13.71 -22.90 -9.38
N SER A 49 14.40 -21.76 -9.25
CA SER A 49 15.78 -21.60 -9.72
C SER A 49 16.82 -22.25 -8.80
N GLN A 50 16.41 -22.91 -7.70
CA GLN A 50 17.31 -23.46 -6.68
C GLN A 50 18.35 -22.44 -6.20
N ALA A 51 17.91 -21.19 -5.99
CA ALA A 51 18.79 -20.11 -5.57
C ALA A 51 19.43 -20.40 -4.19
N PRO A 52 20.61 -19.81 -3.92
CA PRO A 52 21.26 -19.91 -2.62
C PRO A 52 20.32 -19.49 -1.48
N ILE A 53 20.49 -20.14 -0.32
CA ILE A 53 19.62 -19.88 0.83
C ILE A 53 19.76 -18.43 1.34
N GLU A 54 20.92 -17.83 1.12
CA GLU A 54 21.22 -16.43 1.44
C GLU A 54 20.32 -15.47 0.67
N GLU A 55 20.05 -15.73 -0.61
CA GLU A 55 19.17 -14.89 -1.44
C GLU A 55 17.72 -14.99 -0.99
N ILE A 56 17.28 -16.20 -0.64
CA ILE A 56 15.93 -16.43 -0.09
C ILE A 56 15.78 -15.72 1.26
N GLN A 57 16.81 -15.75 2.11
CA GLN A 57 16.81 -15.06 3.40
C GLN A 57 16.83 -13.53 3.23
N ALA A 58 17.60 -13.01 2.28
CA ALA A 58 17.63 -11.59 1.96
C ALA A 58 16.25 -11.07 1.52
N LEU A 59 15.58 -11.80 0.61
CA LEU A 59 14.23 -11.46 0.15
C LEU A 59 13.20 -11.50 1.30
N LYS A 60 13.30 -12.50 2.19
CA LYS A 60 12.42 -12.57 3.38
C LYS A 60 12.69 -11.43 4.36
N ALA A 61 13.95 -11.04 4.54
CA ALA A 61 14.31 -9.93 5.41
C ALA A 61 13.80 -8.58 4.86
N SER A 62 13.94 -8.34 3.55
CA SER A 62 13.39 -7.13 2.91
C SER A 62 11.87 -7.06 3.04
N PHE A 63 11.20 -8.21 2.90
CA PHE A 63 9.75 -8.28 3.05
C PHE A 63 9.29 -8.06 4.50
N LYS A 64 10.02 -8.59 5.48
CA LYS A 64 9.75 -8.33 6.90
C LYS A 64 9.87 -6.84 7.23
N MET A 65 10.90 -6.17 6.73
CA MET A 65 11.04 -4.70 6.89
C MET A 65 9.88 -3.94 6.26
N PHE A 66 9.37 -4.40 5.12
CA PHE A 66 8.17 -3.84 4.50
C PHE A 66 6.92 -4.03 5.38
N GLN A 67 6.72 -5.21 5.96
CA GLN A 67 5.60 -5.47 6.89
C GLN A 67 5.67 -4.61 8.16
N GLU A 68 6.86 -4.30 8.64
CA GLU A 68 7.09 -3.47 9.82
C GLU A 68 7.07 -1.96 9.52
N SER A 69 6.99 -1.56 8.24
CA SER A 69 7.08 -0.14 7.84
C SER A 69 5.81 0.68 8.11
N TRP A 70 4.74 0.05 8.59
CA TRP A 70 3.44 0.66 8.88
C TRP A 70 2.75 0.07 10.10
#